data_AF-A0A4Q2Y3S1-F1
#
_entry.id   AF-A0A4Q2Y3S1-F1
#
_cell.length_a   1.000
_cell.length_b   1.000
_cell.length_c   1.000
_cell.angle_alpha   90.00
_cell.angle_beta   90.00
_cell.angle_gamma   90.00
#
_symmetry.space_group_name_H-M   'P 1'
#
loop_
_entity.id
_entity.type
_entity.pdbx_description
1 polymer ?
#
loop_
_entity_poly.entity_id
_entity_poly.type
_entity_poly.pdbx_seq_one_letter_code
_entity_poly.pdbx_strand_id
1 'polypeptide(L)'
;MPPPRTSGLAVASLVFGILAFFSGGLTGIVAVILGHMSLSQIKRRPQELTGSGLAVAGLVTGYIGVVIAAFVILTFGGLIFGMKGVANQAKIQHARADIMSLDTALATYKLNARNYPTQDQGLEALVEKPTTAPVPDTWVKITKRVPVDPWSTPYQYRFPGSVDPTTPEIISSGPDGTAGTRDDLSSQKP
;
A
#
# COMPACT_ATOMS: atom_id res chain seq x y z
N MET A 1 55.95 34.86 -16.50
CA MET A 1 55.31 33.62 -15.99
C MET A 1 54.03 33.40 -16.77
N PRO A 2 53.70 32.15 -17.18
CA PRO A 2 52.41 31.87 -17.80
C PRO A 2 51.27 32.13 -16.80
N PRO A 3 50.09 32.59 -17.26
CA PRO A 3 48.95 32.83 -16.38
C PRO A 3 48.45 31.51 -15.76
N PRO A 4 48.00 31.53 -14.48
CA PRO A 4 47.46 30.35 -13.81
C PRO A 4 46.21 29.84 -14.53
N ARG A 5 46.08 28.52 -14.63
CA ARG A 5 44.99 27.85 -15.35
C ARG A 5 43.86 27.48 -14.40
N THR A 6 42.63 27.39 -14.89
CA THR A 6 41.49 26.96 -14.07
C THR A 6 41.55 25.46 -13.77
N SER A 7 41.22 25.07 -12.54
CA SER A 7 41.17 23.65 -12.16
C SER A 7 39.99 22.94 -12.85
N GLY A 8 40.26 21.86 -13.59
CA GLY A 8 39.21 21.03 -14.21
C GLY A 8 38.24 20.42 -13.19
N LEU A 9 38.69 20.18 -11.95
CA LEU A 9 37.84 19.70 -10.86
C LEU A 9 36.85 20.77 -10.38
N ALA A 10 37.22 22.05 -10.42
CA ALA A 10 36.33 23.16 -10.05
C ALA A 10 35.19 23.33 -11.06
N VAL A 11 35.50 23.18 -12.35
CA VAL A 11 34.49 23.18 -13.43
C VAL A 11 33.58 21.96 -13.29
N ALA A 12 34.15 20.77 -13.07
CA ALA A 12 33.37 19.54 -12.88
C ALA A 12 32.44 19.65 -11.67
N SER A 13 32.91 20.17 -10.52
CA SER A 13 32.07 20.36 -9.35
C SER A 13 30.89 21.29 -9.62
N LEU A 14 31.09 22.34 -10.43
CA LEU A 14 30.02 23.26 -10.79
C LEU A 14 28.98 22.57 -11.68
N VAL A 15 29.41 21.85 -12.70
CA VAL A 15 28.51 21.12 -13.62
C VAL A 15 27.70 20.08 -12.85
N PHE A 16 28.33 19.25 -12.01
CA PHE A 16 27.63 18.25 -11.20
C PHE A 16 26.69 18.88 -10.15
N GLY A 17 27.05 20.04 -9.62
CA GLY A 17 26.19 20.81 -8.72
C GLY A 17 24.90 21.25 -9.42
N ILE A 18 24.99 21.79 -10.63
CA ILE A 18 23.81 22.20 -11.43
C ILE A 18 22.96 20.97 -11.81
N LEU A 19 23.60 19.88 -12.23
CA LEU A 19 22.90 18.64 -12.59
C LEU A 19 22.17 18.01 -11.39
N ALA A 20 22.59 18.29 -10.16
CA ALA A 20 21.97 17.73 -8.96
C ALA A 20 20.51 18.13 -8.80
N PHE A 21 20.13 19.29 -9.33
CA PHE A 21 18.73 19.75 -9.33
C PHE A 21 17.85 18.92 -10.26
N PHE A 22 18.40 18.44 -11.37
CA PHE A 22 17.66 17.66 -12.36
C PHE A 22 17.70 16.15 -12.09
N SER A 23 18.73 15.67 -11.39
CA SER A 23 18.93 14.24 -11.12
C SER A 23 18.39 13.77 -9.76
N GLY A 24 17.63 14.59 -9.03
CA GLY A 24 17.14 14.25 -7.69
C GLY A 24 18.24 14.16 -6.63
N GLY A 25 19.27 15.01 -6.72
CA GLY A 25 20.32 15.14 -5.70
C GLY A 25 21.48 14.15 -5.78
N LEU A 26 21.38 13.07 -6.57
CA LEU A 26 22.40 12.03 -6.67
C LEU A 26 23.79 12.57 -7.10
N THR A 27 23.82 13.47 -8.09
CA THR A 27 25.08 14.07 -8.55
C THR A 27 25.62 15.13 -7.59
N GLY A 28 24.83 15.56 -6.60
CA GLY A 28 25.23 16.57 -5.62
C GLY A 28 26.35 16.06 -4.70
N ILE A 29 26.35 14.76 -4.35
CA ILE A 29 27.42 14.15 -3.53
C ILE A 29 28.76 14.20 -4.28
N VAL A 30 28.75 13.88 -5.57
CA VAL A 30 29.95 13.95 -6.43
C VAL A 30 30.43 15.39 -6.56
N ALA A 31 29.52 16.36 -6.71
CA ALA A 31 29.85 17.78 -6.74
C ALA A 31 30.57 18.24 -5.46
N VAL A 32 30.11 17.81 -4.29
CA VAL A 32 30.71 18.15 -2.99
C VAL A 32 32.12 17.58 -2.84
N ILE A 33 32.35 16.33 -3.25
CA ILE A 33 33.68 15.69 -3.20
C ILE A 33 34.66 16.42 -4.13
N LEU A 34 34.26 16.66 -5.38
CA LEU A 34 35.08 17.37 -6.37
C LEU A 34 35.34 18.82 -5.95
N GLY A 35 34.36 19.47 -5.32
CA GLY A 35 34.49 20.81 -4.76
C GLY A 35 35.58 20.89 -3.69
N HIS A 36 35.54 19.99 -2.70
CA HIS A 36 36.58 19.93 -1.66
C HIS A 36 37.98 19.61 -2.22
N MET A 37 38.07 18.67 -3.16
CA MET A 37 39.34 18.31 -3.79
C MET A 37 39.92 19.47 -4.60
N SER A 38 39.09 20.19 -5.36
CA SER A 38 39.53 21.33 -6.15
C SER A 38 40.02 22.49 -5.28
N LEU A 39 39.33 22.78 -4.17
CA LEU A 39 39.78 23.79 -3.19
C LEU A 39 41.11 23.41 -2.54
N SER A 40 41.31 22.12 -2.23
CA SER A 40 42.60 21.62 -1.70
C SER A 40 43.72 21.74 -2.74
N GLN A 41 43.47 21.45 -4.01
CA GLN A 41 44.46 21.61 -5.08
C GLN A 41 44.84 23.07 -5.33
N ILE A 42 43.86 23.98 -5.37
CA ILE A 42 44.10 25.41 -5.59
C ILE A 42 44.92 26.00 -4.42
N LYS A 43 44.62 25.62 -3.18
CA LYS A 43 45.41 26.04 -2.00
C LYS A 43 46.84 25.52 -2.03
N ARG A 44 47.07 24.30 -2.55
CA ARG A 44 48.40 23.69 -2.65
C ARG A 44 49.25 24.22 -3.80
N ARG A 45 48.61 24.71 -4.88
CA ARG A 45 49.29 25.19 -6.10
C ARG A 45 48.77 26.56 -6.57
N PRO A 46 48.88 27.62 -5.74
CA PRO A 46 48.28 28.92 -6.04
C PRO A 46 48.89 29.62 -7.26
N GLN A 47 50.13 29.26 -7.64
CA GLN A 47 50.81 29.81 -8.82
C GLN A 47 50.40 29.13 -10.13
N GLU A 48 49.83 27.91 -10.07
CA GLU A 48 49.46 27.11 -11.26
C GLU A 48 47.95 27.06 -11.48
N LEU A 49 47.16 27.08 -10.40
CA LEU A 49 45.73 26.81 -10.41
C LEU A 49 44.92 27.98 -9.86
N THR A 50 43.82 28.30 -10.53
CA THR A 50 42.81 29.27 -10.09
C THR A 50 41.39 28.69 -10.25
N GLY A 51 40.37 29.43 -9.81
CA GLY A 51 38.96 29.03 -9.92
C GLY A 51 38.27 28.71 -8.59
N SER A 52 38.75 29.22 -7.46
CA SER A 52 38.13 29.00 -6.14
C SER A 52 36.65 29.39 -6.10
N GLY A 53 36.25 30.44 -6.83
CA GLY A 53 34.84 30.84 -6.94
C GLY A 53 33.96 29.78 -7.60
N LEU A 54 34.45 29.10 -8.65
CA LEU A 54 33.73 27.99 -9.30
C LEU A 54 33.58 26.79 -8.37
N ALA A 55 34.65 26.47 -7.63
CA ALA A 55 34.63 25.36 -6.67
C ALA A 55 33.64 25.60 -5.52
N VAL A 56 33.62 26.81 -4.96
CA VAL A 56 32.66 27.22 -3.92
C VAL A 56 31.23 27.21 -4.47
N ALA A 57 31.02 27.73 -5.68
CA ALA A 57 29.71 27.72 -6.32
C ALA A 57 29.20 26.28 -6.51
N GLY A 58 30.02 25.38 -7.07
CA GLY A 58 29.64 23.97 -7.23
C GLY A 58 29.34 23.26 -5.92
N LEU A 59 30.10 23.57 -4.87
CA LEU A 59 29.90 23.02 -3.53
C LEU A 59 28.58 23.50 -2.90
N VAL A 60 28.29 24.80 -2.97
CA VAL A 60 27.03 25.38 -2.46
C VAL A 60 25.83 24.82 -3.22
N THR A 61 25.88 24.84 -4.56
CA THR A 61 24.81 24.29 -5.41
C THR A 61 24.60 22.79 -5.14
N GLY A 62 25.69 22.03 -4.94
CA GLY A 62 25.63 20.62 -4.57
C GLY A 62 24.96 20.37 -3.22
N TYR A 63 25.33 21.11 -2.17
CA TYR A 63 24.69 21.01 -0.86
C TYR A 63 23.21 21.35 -0.90
N ILE A 64 22.83 22.42 -1.60
CA ILE A 64 21.42 22.82 -1.76
C ILE A 64 20.63 21.69 -2.44
N GLY A 65 21.17 21.11 -3.53
CA GLY A 65 20.52 20.00 -4.24
C GLY A 65 20.30 18.77 -3.35
N VAL A 66 21.28 18.40 -2.52
CA VAL A 66 21.16 17.28 -1.58
C VAL A 66 20.12 17.55 -0.49
N VAL A 67 20.11 18.76 0.09
CA VAL A 67 19.15 19.14 1.14
C VAL A 67 17.72 19.14 0.60
N ILE A 68 17.50 19.70 -0.60
CA ILE A 68 16.18 19.69 -1.24
C ILE A 68 15.73 18.25 -1.52
N ALA A 69 16.60 17.41 -2.08
CA ALA A 69 16.28 16.01 -2.35
C ALA A 69 15.89 15.26 -1.07
N ALA A 70 16.65 15.45 0.02
CA ALA A 70 16.34 14.85 1.31
C ALA A 70 14.99 15.34 1.87
N PHE A 71 14.70 16.63 1.76
CA PHE A 71 13.43 17.20 2.21
C PHE A 71 12.23 16.63 1.41
N VAL A 72 12.36 16.50 0.09
CA VAL A 72 11.32 15.89 -0.77
C VAL A 72 11.11 14.42 -0.41
N ILE A 73 12.19 13.64 -0.22
CA ILE A 73 12.08 12.23 0.16
C ILE A 73 11.42 12.06 1.53
N LEU A 74 11.76 12.89 2.51
CA LEU A 74 11.17 12.81 3.85
C LEU A 74 9.69 13.21 3.87
N THR A 75 9.31 14.26 3.15
CA THR A 75 7.93 14.76 3.13
C THR A 75 7.01 13.91 2.25
N PHE A 76 7.46 13.52 1.05
CA PHE A 76 6.65 12.74 0.11
C PHE A 76 6.83 11.23 0.23
N GLY A 77 7.97 10.74 0.74
CA GLY A 77 8.17 9.32 0.98
C GLY A 77 7.13 8.76 1.95
N GLY A 78 6.83 9.48 3.05
CA GLY A 78 5.81 9.08 4.02
C GLY A 78 4.41 8.96 3.42
N LEU A 79 4.06 9.82 2.45
CA LEU A 79 2.75 9.79 1.78
C LEU A 79 2.56 8.50 0.97
N ILE A 80 3.61 8.01 0.29
CA ILE A 80 3.55 6.77 -0.51
C ILE A 80 3.38 5.54 0.40
N PHE A 81 4.04 5.53 1.57
CA PHE A 81 3.91 4.42 2.52
C PHE A 81 2.54 4.40 3.22
N GLY A 82 1.96 5.56 3.54
CA GLY A 82 0.66 5.65 4.23
C GLY A 82 -0.53 5.11 3.43
N MET A 83 -0.50 5.20 2.10
CA MET A 83 -1.64 4.82 1.25
C MET A 83 -1.94 3.31 1.26
N LYS A 84 -0.95 2.44 1.47
CA LYS A 84 -1.15 0.98 1.48
C LYS A 84 -2.03 0.51 2.65
N GLY A 85 -1.92 1.17 3.81
CA GLY A 85 -2.72 0.83 4.99
C GLY A 85 -4.22 1.13 4.79
N VAL A 86 -4.54 2.26 4.16
CA VAL A 86 -5.91 2.70 3.91
C VAL A 86 -6.66 1.74 2.98
N ALA A 87 -5.98 1.27 1.93
CA ALA A 87 -6.58 0.32 0.98
C ALA A 87 -6.96 -1.01 1.66
N ASN A 88 -6.11 -1.55 2.53
CA ASN A 88 -6.41 -2.79 3.26
C ASN A 88 -7.55 -2.61 4.26
N GLN A 89 -7.60 -1.48 4.97
CA GLN A 89 -8.68 -1.17 5.89
C GLN A 89 -10.02 -1.06 5.17
N ALA A 90 -10.06 -0.43 3.98
CA ALA A 90 -11.27 -0.33 3.18
C ALA A 90 -11.80 -1.71 2.75
N LYS A 91 -10.90 -2.65 2.38
CA LYS A 91 -11.28 -4.03 2.07
C LYS A 91 -11.86 -4.76 3.28
N ILE A 92 -11.21 -4.68 4.44
CA ILE A 92 -11.73 -5.30 5.67
C ILE A 92 -13.12 -4.77 6.01
N GLN A 93 -13.34 -3.46 5.87
CA GLN A 93 -14.66 -2.86 6.13
C GLN A 93 -15.72 -3.31 5.12
N HIS A 94 -15.36 -3.42 3.83
CA HIS A 94 -16.26 -3.96 2.81
C HIS A 94 -16.66 -5.40 3.15
N ALA A 95 -15.69 -6.26 3.50
CA ALA A 95 -15.98 -7.64 3.87
C ALA A 95 -16.91 -7.75 5.10
N ARG A 96 -16.71 -6.90 6.12
CA ARG A 96 -17.59 -6.84 7.30
C ARG A 96 -19.00 -6.38 6.96
N ALA A 97 -19.14 -5.40 6.07
CA ALA A 97 -20.45 -4.94 5.60
C ALA A 97 -21.20 -6.05 4.83
N ASP A 98 -20.51 -6.78 3.96
CA ASP A 98 -21.06 -7.92 3.23
C ASP A 98 -21.51 -9.03 4.20
N ILE A 99 -20.69 -9.38 5.19
CA ILE A 99 -21.04 -10.36 6.24
C ILE A 99 -22.31 -9.94 6.97
N MET A 100 -22.41 -8.67 7.40
CA MET A 100 -23.59 -8.15 8.08
C MET A 100 -24.85 -8.20 7.20
N SER A 101 -24.70 -7.90 5.90
CA SER A 101 -25.79 -7.99 4.93
C SER A 101 -26.26 -9.43 4.72
N LEU A 102 -25.34 -10.38 4.63
CA LEU A 102 -25.64 -11.80 4.49
C LEU A 102 -26.29 -12.37 5.77
N ASP A 103 -25.83 -11.95 6.95
CA ASP A 103 -26.43 -12.36 8.22
C ASP A 103 -27.89 -11.88 8.33
N THR A 104 -28.14 -10.63 7.93
CA THR A 104 -29.51 -10.08 7.83
C THR A 104 -30.37 -10.87 6.83
N ALA A 105 -29.78 -11.27 5.69
CA ALA A 105 -30.46 -12.07 4.68
C ALA A 105 -30.82 -13.47 5.22
N LEU A 106 -29.90 -14.12 5.94
CA LEU A 106 -30.12 -15.41 6.59
C LEU A 106 -31.17 -15.33 7.70
N ALA A 107 -31.17 -14.26 8.50
CA ALA A 107 -32.20 -14.01 9.50
C ALA A 107 -33.58 -13.87 8.83
N THR A 108 -33.65 -13.14 7.72
CA THR A 108 -34.89 -13.00 6.92
C THR A 108 -35.32 -14.35 6.33
N TYR A 109 -34.37 -15.15 5.84
CA TYR A 109 -34.64 -16.51 5.36
C TYR A 109 -35.27 -17.35 6.47
N LYS A 110 -34.70 -17.35 7.68
CA LYS A 110 -35.25 -18.07 8.83
C LYS A 110 -36.66 -17.62 9.19
N LEU A 111 -36.97 -16.32 9.11
CA LEU A 111 -38.32 -15.81 9.36
C LEU A 111 -39.35 -16.41 8.39
N ASN A 112 -38.97 -16.60 7.11
CA ASN A 112 -39.87 -17.12 6.07
C ASN A 112 -39.90 -18.66 6.03
N ALA A 113 -38.73 -19.29 6.02
CA ALA A 113 -38.53 -20.74 5.90
C ALA A 113 -38.61 -21.49 7.25
N ARG A 114 -38.75 -20.76 8.36
CA ARG A 114 -38.67 -21.22 9.77
C ARG A 114 -37.32 -21.75 10.24
N ASN A 115 -36.45 -22.20 9.33
CA ASN A 115 -35.12 -22.72 9.63
C ASN A 115 -34.05 -22.00 8.80
N TYR A 116 -32.80 -22.04 9.26
CA TYR A 116 -31.65 -21.63 8.44
C TYR A 116 -31.38 -22.64 7.32
N PRO A 117 -30.70 -22.21 6.23
CA PRO A 117 -30.20 -23.14 5.22
C PRO A 117 -29.28 -24.21 5.83
N THR A 118 -29.26 -25.39 5.25
CA THR A 118 -28.30 -26.44 5.64
C THR A 118 -26.93 -26.15 5.04
N GLN A 119 -25.90 -26.85 5.53
CA GLN A 119 -24.54 -26.80 4.97
C GLN A 119 -24.53 -27.07 3.46
N ASP A 120 -25.34 -28.03 3.00
CA ASP A 120 -25.42 -28.43 1.58
C ASP A 120 -26.19 -27.41 0.71
N GLN A 121 -27.08 -26.63 1.32
CA GLN A 121 -27.83 -25.58 0.63
C GLN A 121 -27.04 -24.27 0.54
N GLY A 122 -26.18 -24.00 1.53
CA GLY A 122 -25.24 -22.87 1.52
C GLY A 122 -25.91 -21.49 1.47
N LEU A 123 -25.14 -20.50 1.00
CA LEU A 123 -25.63 -19.14 0.76
C LEU A 123 -26.45 -19.04 -0.53
N GLU A 124 -26.36 -20.04 -1.40
CA GLU A 124 -27.10 -20.15 -2.64
C GLU A 124 -28.61 -20.19 -2.39
N ALA A 125 -29.06 -20.73 -1.24
CA ALA A 125 -30.45 -20.71 -0.81
C ALA A 125 -31.05 -19.29 -0.67
N LEU A 126 -30.22 -18.24 -0.59
CA LEU A 126 -30.66 -16.85 -0.57
C LEU A 126 -30.96 -16.31 -1.98
N VAL A 127 -30.40 -16.93 -3.02
CA VAL A 127 -30.49 -16.50 -4.42
C VAL A 127 -31.51 -17.30 -5.20
N GLU A 128 -31.53 -18.62 -4.98
CA GLU A 128 -32.42 -19.57 -5.65
C GLU A 128 -33.10 -20.47 -4.63
N LYS A 129 -34.28 -20.98 -5.00
CA LYS A 129 -35.04 -21.86 -4.11
C LYS A 129 -34.27 -23.18 -3.98
N PRO A 130 -33.91 -23.63 -2.76
CA PRO A 130 -33.20 -24.87 -2.60
C PRO A 130 -34.08 -26.06 -3.00
N THR A 131 -33.52 -26.97 -3.78
CA THR A 131 -34.17 -28.24 -4.19
C THR A 131 -33.86 -29.38 -3.22
N THR A 132 -32.79 -29.24 -2.42
CA THR A 132 -32.38 -30.21 -1.42
C THR A 132 -33.26 -30.12 -0.17
N ALA A 133 -33.66 -31.27 0.38
CA ALA A 133 -34.44 -31.31 1.60
C ALA A 133 -33.62 -30.79 2.81
N PRO A 134 -34.24 -30.06 3.76
CA PRO A 134 -35.65 -29.65 3.80
C PRO A 134 -35.94 -28.49 2.84
N VAL A 135 -36.93 -28.68 1.97
CA VAL A 135 -37.38 -27.63 1.05
C VAL A 135 -38.28 -26.67 1.83
N PRO A 136 -37.99 -25.36 1.82
CA PRO A 136 -38.81 -24.37 2.51
C PRO A 136 -40.20 -24.25 1.88
N ASP A 137 -41.23 -24.32 2.73
CA ASP A 137 -42.63 -24.15 2.32
C ASP A 137 -42.88 -22.73 1.79
N THR A 138 -42.37 -21.71 2.49
CA THR A 138 -42.44 -20.30 2.11
C THR A 138 -41.03 -19.78 1.82
N TRP A 139 -40.67 -19.73 0.53
CA TRP A 139 -39.40 -19.18 0.07
C TRP A 139 -39.61 -17.90 -0.73
N VAL A 140 -38.81 -16.89 -0.42
CA VAL A 140 -38.74 -15.63 -1.16
C VAL A 140 -37.29 -15.40 -1.53
N LYS A 141 -37.05 -14.94 -2.76
CA LYS A 141 -35.72 -14.54 -3.20
C LYS A 141 -35.22 -13.36 -2.37
N ILE A 142 -34.19 -13.56 -1.56
CA ILE A 142 -33.66 -12.53 -0.65
C ILE A 142 -32.61 -11.67 -1.35
N THR A 143 -31.73 -12.29 -2.13
CA THR A 143 -30.60 -11.61 -2.75
C THR A 143 -30.50 -11.94 -4.24
N LYS A 144 -30.00 -10.99 -5.05
CA LYS A 144 -29.82 -11.21 -6.51
C LYS A 144 -28.67 -12.16 -6.83
N ARG A 145 -27.60 -12.10 -6.05
CA ARG A 145 -26.39 -12.94 -6.11
C ARG A 145 -25.69 -12.88 -4.76
N VAL A 146 -24.98 -13.94 -4.38
CA VAL A 146 -24.07 -13.88 -3.23
C VAL A 146 -22.88 -13.00 -3.63
N PRO A 147 -22.51 -11.95 -2.87
CA PRO A 147 -21.31 -11.18 -3.13
C PRO A 147 -20.07 -12.06 -2.95
N VAL A 148 -18.99 -11.73 -3.65
CA VAL A 148 -17.65 -12.28 -3.38
C VAL A 148 -16.91 -11.32 -2.48
N ASP A 149 -15.98 -11.82 -1.69
CA ASP A 149 -15.22 -10.96 -0.80
C ASP A 149 -14.27 -10.01 -1.59
N PRO A 150 -13.71 -8.97 -0.93
CA PRO A 150 -12.79 -8.01 -1.56
C PRO A 150 -11.46 -8.59 -2.06
N TRP A 151 -11.20 -9.86 -1.78
CA TRP A 151 -10.05 -10.64 -2.23
C TRP A 151 -10.44 -11.68 -3.28
N SER A 152 -11.66 -11.60 -3.81
CA SER A 152 -12.21 -12.48 -4.84
C SER A 152 -12.38 -13.94 -4.41
N THR A 153 -12.49 -14.17 -3.10
CA THR A 153 -12.79 -15.47 -2.51
C THR A 153 -14.29 -15.55 -2.18
N PRO A 154 -14.98 -16.65 -2.48
CA PRO A 154 -16.35 -16.85 -2.05
C PRO A 154 -16.46 -16.92 -0.53
N TYR A 155 -17.54 -16.36 0.02
CA TYR A 155 -17.85 -16.53 1.45
C TYR A 155 -18.17 -17.99 1.76
N GLN A 156 -17.63 -18.46 2.88
CA GLN A 156 -17.91 -19.80 3.38
C GLN A 156 -19.08 -19.75 4.36
N TYR A 157 -20.02 -20.66 4.14
CA TYR A 157 -21.16 -20.87 5.02
C TYR A 157 -20.91 -22.06 5.94
N ARG A 158 -21.21 -21.88 7.22
CA ARG A 158 -21.19 -22.99 8.19
C ARG A 158 -22.41 -22.95 9.09
N PHE A 159 -23.12 -24.07 9.16
CA PHE A 159 -24.22 -24.26 10.11
C PHE A 159 -24.26 -25.72 10.57
N PRO A 160 -24.14 -26.03 11.88
CA PRO A 160 -24.06 -25.11 13.04
C PRO A 160 -22.79 -24.25 13.08
N GLY A 161 -22.88 -23.01 13.60
CA GLY A 161 -21.73 -22.12 13.76
C GLY A 161 -20.70 -22.62 14.79
N SER A 162 -19.45 -22.13 14.71
CA SER A 162 -18.37 -22.60 15.59
C SER A 162 -18.39 -22.06 17.01
N VAL A 163 -18.92 -20.86 17.22
CA VAL A 163 -19.00 -20.23 18.54
C VAL A 163 -20.41 -20.42 19.09
N ASP A 164 -21.42 -20.07 18.30
CA ASP A 164 -22.83 -20.27 18.60
C ASP A 164 -23.43 -21.28 17.61
N PRO A 165 -23.74 -22.52 18.04
CA PRO A 165 -24.36 -23.52 17.19
C PRO A 165 -25.77 -23.17 16.72
N THR A 166 -26.45 -22.21 17.36
CA THR A 166 -27.84 -21.83 17.03
C THR A 166 -27.94 -20.83 15.89
N THR A 167 -26.83 -20.19 15.54
CA THR A 167 -26.73 -19.23 14.44
C THR A 167 -25.75 -19.72 13.38
N PRO A 168 -25.97 -19.37 12.10
CA PRO A 168 -25.02 -19.66 11.05
C PRO A 168 -23.78 -18.77 11.18
N GLU A 169 -22.67 -19.26 10.67
CA GLU A 169 -21.43 -18.53 10.60
C GLU A 169 -21.05 -18.27 9.14
N ILE A 170 -20.74 -17.01 8.84
CA ILE A 170 -20.24 -16.58 7.54
C ILE A 170 -18.76 -16.23 7.71
N ILE A 171 -17.90 -16.81 6.88
CA ILE A 171 -16.44 -16.65 6.97
C ILE A 171 -15.90 -16.12 5.64
N SER A 172 -15.11 -15.04 5.67
CA SER A 172 -14.25 -14.62 4.56
C SER A 172 -12.83 -15.05 4.86
N SER A 173 -12.15 -15.58 3.84
CA SER A 173 -10.76 -16.03 3.90
C SER A 173 -9.73 -14.89 3.98
N GLY A 174 -10.19 -13.64 4.03
CA GLY A 174 -9.31 -12.50 4.25
C GLY A 174 -8.28 -12.24 3.14
N PRO A 175 -7.27 -11.40 3.44
CA PRO A 175 -6.19 -11.04 2.51
C PRO A 175 -5.39 -12.19 1.92
N ASP A 176 -5.17 -13.27 2.66
CA ASP A 176 -4.37 -14.40 2.20
C ASP A 176 -5.17 -15.40 1.34
N GLY A 177 -6.50 -15.28 1.31
CA GLY A 177 -7.40 -16.13 0.51
C GLY A 177 -7.42 -17.59 0.97
N THR A 178 -6.87 -17.89 2.14
CA THR A 178 -6.72 -19.24 2.66
C THR A 178 -7.65 -19.42 3.86
N ALA A 179 -8.58 -20.37 3.77
CA ALA A 179 -9.49 -20.67 4.87
C ALA A 179 -8.75 -21.19 6.12
N GLY A 180 -9.17 -20.75 7.30
CA GLY A 180 -8.71 -21.25 8.59
C GLY A 180 -7.47 -20.53 9.14
N THR A 181 -7.12 -19.38 8.60
CA THR A 181 -5.95 -18.58 8.99
C THR A 181 -6.34 -17.49 10.01
N ARG A 182 -5.38 -16.65 10.40
CA ARG A 182 -5.58 -15.64 11.45
C ARG A 182 -6.27 -14.38 10.95
N ASP A 183 -6.30 -14.17 9.64
CA ASP A 183 -6.88 -13.02 8.97
C ASP A 183 -8.31 -13.27 8.46
N ASP A 184 -8.84 -14.48 8.68
CA ASP A 184 -10.24 -14.83 8.49
C ASP A 184 -11.16 -13.87 9.25
N LEU A 185 -12.19 -13.38 8.57
CA LEU A 185 -13.26 -12.58 9.16
C LEU A 185 -14.50 -13.47 9.32
N SER A 186 -15.03 -13.59 10.54
CA SER A 186 -16.20 -14.41 10.85
C SER A 186 -17.34 -13.55 11.39
N SER A 187 -18.59 -13.91 11.09
CA SER A 187 -19.77 -13.25 11.68
C SER A 187 -19.88 -13.45 13.20
N GLN A 188 -19.34 -14.55 13.74
CA GLN A 188 -19.42 -14.88 15.16
C GLN A 188 -18.19 -14.46 15.96
N LYS A 189 -17.13 -13.96 15.30
CA LYS A 189 -15.90 -13.51 15.95
C LYS A 189 -15.68 -12.01 15.65
N PRO A 190 -15.43 -11.19 16.68
CA PRO A 190 -15.19 -9.75 16.48
C PRO A 190 -13.92 -9.47 15.67
#